data_AF-A0A920YUM8-F1
#
_entry.id   AF-A0A920YUM8-F1
#
_cell.length_a   1.000
_cell.length_b   1.000
_cell.length_c   1.000
_cell.angle_alpha   90.00
_cell.angle_beta   90.00
_cell.angle_gamma   90.00
#
_symmetry.space_group_name_H-M   'P 1'
#
loop_
_entity.id
_entity.type
_entity.pdbx_description
1 polymer ?
#
loop_
_entity_poly.entity_id
_entity_poly.type
_entity_poly.pdbx_seq_one_letter_code
_entity_poly.pdbx_strand_id
1 'polypeptide(L)'
;MKREEQKFFICKHCGNIVGLINNAKVPLVCCGEKMTELVPNTTDASVEKHLPVVKVDGNKVTVEVGSAPHPMTEEHYISWVYIETEKGGQRKVLEPGEKPYTEFILTDDDKVLNVFAYCNLHGLWKTSV
;
A
#
# COMPACT_ATOMS: atom_id res chain seq x y z
N MET A 1 -18.91 11.22 6.51
CA MET A 1 -18.48 10.94 5.12
C MET A 1 -18.87 9.52 4.77
N LYS A 2 -19.38 9.25 3.56
CA LYS A 2 -19.50 7.86 3.09
C LYS A 2 -18.08 7.32 2.89
N ARG A 3 -17.82 6.11 3.37
CA ARG A 3 -16.51 5.47 3.24
C ARG A 3 -16.26 5.13 1.78
N GLU A 4 -15.16 5.63 1.22
CA GLU A 4 -14.63 5.26 -0.09
C GLU A 4 -13.34 4.46 0.14
N GLU A 5 -12.99 3.57 -0.79
CA GLU A 5 -11.72 2.85 -0.75
C GLU A 5 -10.54 3.82 -0.77
N GLN A 6 -9.51 3.53 0.03
CA GLN A 6 -8.29 4.32 0.10
C GLN A 6 -7.65 4.51 -1.28
N LYS A 7 -7.36 5.77 -1.61
CA LYS A 7 -6.65 6.14 -2.85
C LYS A 7 -5.29 6.76 -2.55
N PHE A 8 -4.36 6.52 -3.45
CA PHE A 8 -3.01 7.08 -3.45
C PHE A 8 -2.70 7.74 -4.79
N PHE A 9 -1.91 8.81 -4.77
CA PHE A 9 -1.49 9.53 -5.96
C PHE A 9 0.01 9.79 -5.90
N ILE A 10 0.67 9.77 -7.05
CA ILE A 10 2.10 10.05 -7.19
C ILE A 10 2.35 11.20 -8.17
N CYS A 11 3.30 12.09 -7.82
CA CYS A 11 3.87 13.03 -8.76
C CYS A 11 4.98 12.33 -9.57
N LYS A 12 4.84 12.28 -10.90
CA LYS A 12 5.83 11.63 -11.77
C LYS A 12 7.15 12.41 -11.92
N HIS A 13 7.20 13.67 -11.46
CA HIS A 13 8.41 14.50 -11.48
C HIS A 13 9.28 14.31 -10.25
N CYS A 14 8.70 14.49 -9.05
CA CYS A 14 9.45 14.51 -7.80
C CYS A 14 9.25 13.25 -6.93
N GLY A 15 8.37 12.33 -7.32
CA GLY A 15 8.08 11.11 -6.57
C GLY A 15 7.21 11.31 -5.32
N ASN A 16 6.71 12.53 -5.04
CA ASN A 16 5.79 12.75 -3.92
C ASN A 16 4.56 11.86 -4.03
N ILE A 17 4.26 11.11 -2.96
CA ILE A 17 3.08 10.27 -2.83
C ILE A 17 2.15 10.84 -1.77
N VAL A 18 0.85 10.89 -2.06
CA VAL A 18 -0.18 11.30 -1.10
C VAL A 18 -1.28 10.25 -1.01
N GLY A 19 -1.76 9.97 0.20
CA GLY A 19 -2.98 9.22 0.47
C GLY A 19 -4.11 10.17 0.85
N LEU A 20 -5.32 9.95 0.32
CA LEU A 20 -6.45 10.83 0.59
C LEU A 20 -7.22 10.40 1.84
N ILE A 21 -7.40 11.33 2.79
CA ILE A 21 -8.33 11.18 3.93
C ILE A 21 -9.77 11.53 3.51
N ASN A 22 -9.92 12.57 2.70
CA ASN A 22 -11.17 12.97 2.08
C ASN A 22 -10.97 13.14 0.57
N ASN A 23 -11.68 12.35 -0.23
CA ASN A 23 -11.61 12.41 -1.68
C ASN A 23 -12.71 13.33 -2.24
N ALA A 24 -12.38 14.60 -2.45
CA ALA A 24 -13.29 15.57 -3.06
C ALA A 24 -13.46 15.39 -4.60
N LYS A 25 -12.77 14.40 -5.21
CA LYS A 25 -12.85 14.08 -6.65
C LYS A 25 -12.42 15.23 -7.56
N VAL A 26 -11.44 16.00 -7.12
CA VAL A 26 -10.81 17.09 -7.88
C VAL A 26 -9.35 16.75 -8.21
N PRO A 27 -8.77 17.29 -9.28
CA PRO A 27 -7.38 17.04 -9.63
C PRO A 27 -6.42 17.51 -8.52
N LEU A 28 -5.50 16.63 -8.11
CA LEU A 28 -4.34 17.00 -7.28
C LEU A 28 -3.21 17.48 -8.19
N VAL A 29 -2.52 18.55 -7.79
CA VAL A 29 -1.41 19.13 -8.56
C VAL A 29 -0.14 19.14 -7.72
N CYS A 30 0.96 18.68 -8.31
CA CYS A 30 2.30 18.75 -7.74
C CYS A 30 3.30 19.02 -8.86
N CYS A 31 4.29 19.89 -8.63
CA CYS A 31 5.25 20.33 -9.67
C CYS A 31 4.57 20.93 -10.92
N GLY A 32 3.42 21.60 -10.75
CA GLY A 32 2.68 22.23 -11.86
C GLY A 32 1.86 21.29 -12.73
N GLU A 33 1.89 19.98 -12.46
CA GLU A 33 1.15 18.97 -13.22
C GLU A 33 0.18 18.16 -12.36
N LYS A 34 -0.83 17.57 -13.01
CA LYS A 34 -1.77 16.67 -12.34
C LYS A 34 -1.03 15.43 -11.84
N MET A 35 -1.21 15.10 -10.57
CA MET A 35 -0.69 13.84 -10.02
C MET A 35 -1.43 12.65 -10.64
N THR A 36 -0.73 11.52 -10.76
CA THR A 36 -1.29 10.27 -11.29
C THR A 36 -1.83 9.42 -10.15
N GLU A 37 -3.05 8.89 -10.29
CA GLU A 37 -3.57 7.89 -9.36
C GLU A 37 -2.73 6.62 -9.43
N LEU A 38 -2.33 6.09 -8.27
CA LEU A 38 -1.72 4.78 -8.16
C LEU A 38 -2.84 3.73 -8.11
N VAL A 39 -3.25 3.25 -9.28
CA VAL A 39 -4.23 2.17 -9.39
C VAL A 39 -3.54 0.85 -9.04
N PRO A 40 -4.04 0.10 -8.04
CA PRO A 40 -3.38 -1.13 -7.63
C PRO A 40 -3.53 -2.23 -8.68
N ASN A 41 -2.55 -3.15 -8.74
CA ASN A 41 -2.58 -4.38 -9.55
C ASN A 41 -2.67 -4.14 -11.07
N THR A 42 -2.23 -2.98 -11.57
CA THR A 42 -2.25 -2.66 -13.01
C THR A 42 -0.90 -2.81 -13.70
N THR A 43 0.19 -2.93 -12.94
CA THR A 43 1.54 -3.08 -13.50
C THR A 43 1.77 -4.52 -13.98
N ASP A 44 2.32 -4.68 -15.18
CA ASP A 44 2.75 -5.97 -15.71
C ASP A 44 4.07 -6.40 -15.02
N ALA A 45 3.94 -7.05 -13.87
CA ALA A 45 5.05 -7.64 -13.11
C ALA A 45 4.58 -8.91 -12.37
N SER A 46 5.53 -9.66 -11.81
CA SER A 46 5.25 -10.95 -11.17
C SER A 46 4.27 -10.84 -10.00
N VAL A 47 3.04 -11.34 -10.16
CA VAL A 47 2.00 -11.28 -9.12
C VAL A 47 2.46 -11.97 -7.85
N GLU A 48 3.14 -13.12 -7.97
CA GLU A 48 3.59 -13.90 -6.82
C GLU A 48 4.61 -13.18 -5.93
N LYS A 49 5.25 -12.12 -6.41
CA LYS A 49 6.22 -11.32 -5.62
C LYS A 49 5.66 -10.02 -5.09
N HIS A 50 4.52 -9.54 -5.58
CA HIS A 50 4.04 -8.20 -5.26
C HIS A 50 2.70 -8.18 -4.54
N LEU A 51 1.86 -9.19 -4.79
CA LEU A 51 0.55 -9.25 -4.16
C LEU A 51 0.71 -9.53 -2.65
N PRO A 52 0.19 -8.68 -1.75
CA PRO A 52 0.29 -8.93 -0.31
C PRO A 52 -0.39 -10.25 0.09
N VAL A 53 0.31 -11.09 0.85
CA VAL A 53 -0.21 -12.29 1.49
C VAL A 53 -0.56 -11.93 2.92
N VAL A 54 -1.84 -12.05 3.25
CA VAL A 54 -2.40 -11.55 4.52
C VAL A 54 -2.84 -12.72 5.39
N LYS A 55 -2.40 -12.72 6.66
CA LYS A 55 -2.88 -13.62 7.69
C LYS A 55 -3.43 -12.81 8.86
N VAL A 56 -4.66 -13.12 9.28
CA VAL A 56 -5.30 -12.51 10.45
C VAL A 56 -5.42 -13.55 11.55
N ASP A 57 -4.92 -13.22 12.74
CA ASP A 57 -4.99 -14.05 13.95
C ASP A 57 -5.43 -13.18 15.14
N GLY A 58 -6.70 -13.30 15.53
CA GLY A 58 -7.32 -12.37 16.46
C GLY A 58 -7.28 -10.94 15.95
N ASN A 59 -6.66 -10.02 16.70
CA ASN A 59 -6.48 -8.62 16.32
C ASN A 59 -5.13 -8.35 15.62
N LYS A 60 -4.32 -9.38 15.38
CA LYS A 60 -3.04 -9.27 14.70
C LYS A 60 -3.20 -9.55 13.20
N VAL A 61 -2.69 -8.63 12.39
CA VAL A 61 -2.61 -8.76 10.94
C VAL A 61 -1.15 -8.88 10.55
N THR A 62 -0.76 -10.03 10.00
CA THR A 62 0.56 -10.27 9.43
C THR A 62 0.50 -10.13 7.91
N VAL A 63 1.45 -9.40 7.35
CA VAL A 63 1.55 -9.13 5.92
C VAL A 63 2.95 -9.54 5.43
N GLU A 64 2.99 -10.44 4.47
CA GLU A 64 4.14 -10.74 3.63
C GLU A 64 3.90 -10.16 2.24
N VAL A 65 4.91 -9.61 1.58
CA VAL A 65 4.75 -9.12 0.21
C VAL A 65 5.24 -10.16 -0.78
N GLY A 66 4.27 -10.79 -1.42
CA GLY A 66 4.42 -11.93 -2.32
C GLY A 66 4.28 -13.28 -1.62
N SER A 67 3.73 -14.26 -2.32
CA SER A 67 3.83 -15.68 -1.96
C SER A 67 5.23 -16.24 -2.21
N ALA A 68 5.99 -15.60 -3.10
CA ALA A 68 7.44 -15.63 -3.13
C ALA A 68 7.97 -14.27 -2.66
N PRO A 69 9.01 -14.21 -1.81
CA PRO A 69 9.45 -12.96 -1.22
C PRO A 69 9.88 -11.95 -2.29
N HIS A 70 9.32 -10.73 -2.20
CA HIS A 70 9.78 -9.60 -3.00
C HIS A 70 11.27 -9.27 -2.73
N PRO A 71 12.06 -8.84 -3.73
CA PRO A 71 13.40 -8.31 -3.50
C PRO A 71 13.41 -7.12 -2.55
N MET A 72 14.44 -6.99 -1.71
CA MET A 72 14.60 -5.83 -0.82
C MET A 72 16.04 -5.30 -0.96
N THR A 73 16.44 -4.93 -2.17
CA THR A 73 17.74 -4.28 -2.45
C THR A 73 17.60 -2.77 -2.41
N GLU A 74 18.72 -2.03 -2.42
CA GLU A 74 18.69 -0.56 -2.42
C GLU A 74 17.93 0.00 -3.64
N GLU A 75 18.04 -0.66 -4.79
CA GLU A 75 17.43 -0.26 -6.05
C GLU A 75 16.00 -0.78 -6.23
N HIS A 76 15.63 -1.86 -5.54
CA HIS A 76 14.36 -2.54 -5.74
C HIS A 76 13.83 -3.13 -4.43
N TYR A 77 12.82 -2.47 -3.85
CA TYR A 77 12.25 -2.82 -2.57
C TYR A 77 10.78 -2.41 -2.44
N ILE A 78 10.09 -3.02 -1.48
CA ILE A 78 8.81 -2.52 -1.00
C ILE A 78 9.10 -1.38 -0.03
N SER A 79 8.63 -0.17 -0.34
CA SER A 79 8.91 1.00 0.50
C SER A 79 7.91 1.16 1.65
N TRP A 80 6.68 0.67 1.49
CA TRP A 80 5.68 0.72 2.53
C TRP A 80 4.55 -0.27 2.31
N VAL A 81 3.89 -0.61 3.41
CA VAL A 81 2.64 -1.35 3.48
C VAL A 81 1.60 -0.48 4.18
N TYR A 82 0.40 -0.42 3.64
CA TYR A 82 -0.75 0.24 4.23
C TYR A 82 -1.90 -0.76 4.42
N ILE A 83 -2.49 -0.80 5.61
CA ILE A 83 -3.74 -1.51 5.83
C ILE A 83 -4.88 -0.51 5.89
N GLU A 84 -5.93 -0.77 5.14
CA GLU A 84 -7.21 -0.10 5.27
C GLU A 84 -8.11 -0.92 6.19
N THR A 85 -8.74 -0.27 7.16
CA THR A 85 -9.56 -0.90 8.19
C THR A 85 -10.92 -0.23 8.28
N GLU A 86 -11.88 -0.88 8.94
CA GLU A 86 -13.22 -0.34 9.17
C GLU A 86 -13.22 1.04 9.84
N LYS A 87 -12.20 1.33 10.65
CA LYS A 87 -12.05 2.60 11.37
C LYS A 87 -11.04 3.57 10.76
N GLY A 88 -10.25 3.16 9.78
CA GLY A 88 -9.28 4.03 9.12
C GLY A 88 -8.18 3.25 8.42
N GLY A 89 -6.95 3.42 8.87
CA GLY A 89 -5.82 2.64 8.37
C GLY A 89 -4.50 2.93 9.09
N GLN A 90 -3.53 2.07 8.84
CA GLN A 90 -2.18 2.17 9.39
C GLN A 90 -1.16 2.00 8.27
N ARG A 91 -0.02 2.69 8.37
CA ARG A 91 1.09 2.57 7.41
C ARG A 91 2.37 2.19 8.15
N LYS A 92 3.13 1.25 7.59
CA LYS A 92 4.50 0.98 8.00
C LYS A 92 5.44 1.11 6.81
N VAL A 93 6.58 1.74 7.04
CA VAL A 93 7.69 1.84 6.09
C VAL A 93 8.52 0.58 6.21
N LEU A 94 9.08 0.11 5.10
CA LEU A 94 10.09 -0.93 5.05
C LEU A 94 11.31 -0.36 4.34
N GLU A 95 12.50 -0.77 4.78
CA GLU A 95 13.77 -0.29 4.26
C GLU A 95 14.48 -1.39 3.44
N PRO A 96 15.34 -1.03 2.48
CA PRO A 96 16.23 -1.99 1.83
C PRO A 96 17.00 -2.88 2.82
N GLY A 97 17.17 -4.15 2.47
CA GLY A 97 17.83 -5.17 3.30
C GLY A 97 16.93 -5.85 4.32
N GLU A 98 15.75 -5.30 4.61
CA GLU A 98 14.77 -5.94 5.50
C GLU A 98 14.03 -7.10 4.82
N LYS A 99 13.29 -7.89 5.60
CA LYS A 99 12.33 -8.83 5.01
C LYS A 99 11.12 -8.04 4.48
N PRO A 100 10.50 -8.44 3.34
CA PRO A 100 9.28 -7.82 2.83
C PRO A 100 8.07 -8.24 3.68
N TYR A 101 8.06 -7.83 4.95
CA TYR A 101 7.23 -8.35 6.02
C TYR A 101 6.86 -7.24 7.00
N THR A 102 5.61 -7.23 7.48
CA THR A 102 5.23 -6.39 8.61
C THR A 102 4.02 -6.95 9.35
N GLU A 103 3.79 -6.45 10.56
CA GLU A 103 2.63 -6.79 11.38
C GLU A 103 1.89 -5.53 11.81
N PHE A 104 0.58 -5.63 12.03
CA PHE A 104 -0.27 -4.59 12.60
C PHE A 104 -1.12 -5.18 13.70
N ILE A 105 -1.49 -4.35 14.67
CA ILE A 105 -2.43 -4.69 15.74
C ILE A 105 -3.64 -3.76 15.61
N LEU A 106 -4.83 -4.34 15.66
CA LEU A 106 -6.11 -3.63 15.63
C LEU A 106 -6.72 -3.57 17.02
N THR A 107 -7.60 -2.58 17.23
CA THR A 107 -8.51 -2.59 18.38
C THR A 107 -9.61 -3.61 18.16
N ASP A 108 -10.27 -4.05 19.24
CA ASP A 108 -11.30 -5.10 19.17
C ASP A 108 -12.53 -4.71 18.32
N ASP A 109 -12.74 -3.41 18.07
CA ASP A 109 -13.83 -2.87 17.27
C ASP A 109 -13.44 -2.57 15.81
N ASP A 110 -12.24 -2.94 15.37
CA ASP A 110 -11.71 -2.68 14.03
C ASP A 110 -11.34 -3.97 13.28
N LYS A 111 -11.42 -3.92 11.95
CA LYS A 111 -11.13 -5.04 11.05
C LYS A 111 -10.41 -4.55 9.82
N VAL A 112 -9.38 -5.28 9.39
CA VAL A 112 -8.71 -5.02 8.11
C VAL A 112 -9.65 -5.39 6.96
N LEU A 113 -9.71 -4.52 5.94
CA LEU A 113 -10.47 -4.74 4.71
C LEU A 113 -9.56 -4.90 3.49
N ASN A 114 -8.52 -4.08 3.39
CA ASN A 114 -7.59 -4.11 2.27
C ASN A 114 -6.16 -3.94 2.77
N VAL A 115 -5.22 -4.58 2.10
CA VAL A 115 -3.78 -4.43 2.35
C VAL A 115 -3.12 -4.00 1.06
N PHE A 116 -2.36 -2.91 1.12
CA PHE A 116 -1.64 -2.33 0.01
C PHE A 116 -0.13 -2.43 0.25
N ALA A 117 0.63 -2.74 -0.79
CA ALA A 117 2.09 -2.69 -0.78
C ALA A 117 2.59 -1.90 -2.00
N TYR A 118 3.59 -1.04 -1.79
CA TYR A 118 4.15 -0.23 -2.88
C TYR A 118 5.61 -0.59 -3.13
N CYS A 119 5.86 -1.16 -4.31
CA CYS A 119 7.18 -1.37 -4.86
C CYS A 119 7.66 -0.08 -5.54
N ASN A 120 8.89 0.34 -5.26
CA ASN A 120 9.47 1.55 -5.84
C ASN A 120 9.56 1.51 -7.38
N LEU A 121 9.66 0.31 -7.98
CA LEU A 121 9.72 0.10 -9.44
C LEU A 121 8.38 -0.32 -10.05
N HIS A 122 7.63 -1.20 -9.37
CA HIS A 122 6.45 -1.84 -9.94
C HIS A 122 5.11 -1.28 -9.42
N GLY A 123 5.15 -0.20 -8.64
CA GLY A 123 3.96 0.54 -8.23
C GLY A 123 3.16 -0.16 -7.13
N LEU A 124 1.85 0.11 -7.11
CA LEU A 124 0.95 -0.27 -6.03
C LEU A 124 0.29 -1.63 -6.27
N TRP A 125 0.21 -2.43 -5.22
CA TRP A 125 -0.45 -3.73 -5.19
C TRP A 125 -1.43 -3.79 -4.04
N LYS A 126 -2.54 -4.53 -4.21
CA LYS A 126 -3.61 -4.64 -3.22
C LYS A 126 -4.17 -6.06 -3.13
N THR A 127 -4.37 -6.52 -1.90
CA THR A 127 -5.18 -7.69 -1.56
C THR A 127 -6.35 -7.26 -0.69
N SER A 128 -7.56 -7.71 -1.04
CA SER A 128 -8.74 -7.58 -0.17
C SER A 128 -8.82 -8.77 0.78
N VAL A 129 -9.20 -8.52 2.04
CA VAL A 129 -9.27 -9.50 3.14
C VAL A 129 -10.70 -9.94 3.38
#